data_AF-A0A545WB84-F1
#
_entry.id   AF-A0A545WB84-F1
#
_cell.length_a   1.000
_cell.length_b   1.000
_cell.length_c   1.000
_cell.angle_alpha   90.00
_cell.angle_beta   90.00
_cell.angle_gamma   90.00
#
_symmetry.space_group_name_H-M   'P 1'
#
loop_
_entity.id
_entity.type
_entity.pdbx_description
1 polymer ?
#
loop_
_entity_poly.entity_id
_entity_poly.type
_entity_poly.pdbx_seq_one_letter_code
_entity_poly.pdbx_strand_id
1 'polypeptide(L)'
;MEDHVRRVNEMLKASNAATAEGEDEFGNDKNEEWAGFPDRPELDIVDHEEEYIDEDRYTTVTIETVSVSRDGLSKPEPPSEEGESKYKDEDNIKEEDKEEKKQSRKPVKPKKKQFRYESKSERDLENRKQRARNKAKRRT
;
A
#
# COMPACT_ATOMS: atom_id res chain seq x y z
N MET A 1 -11.61 -29.85 28.16
CA MET A 1 -10.74 -28.84 28.80
C MET A 1 -9.35 -29.40 29.09
N GLU A 2 -9.26 -30.58 29.69
CA GLU A 2 -7.98 -31.24 30.03
C GLU A 2 -7.08 -31.50 28.80
N ASP A 3 -7.67 -31.89 27.67
CA ASP A 3 -6.89 -32.13 26.43
C ASP A 3 -6.27 -30.85 25.85
N HIS A 4 -6.93 -29.70 26.04
CA HIS A 4 -6.40 -28.42 25.57
C HIS A 4 -5.20 -27.98 26.42
N VAL A 5 -5.29 -28.12 27.74
CA VAL A 5 -4.17 -27.83 28.66
C VAL A 5 -2.98 -28.73 28.35
N ARG A 6 -3.23 -30.02 28.06
CA ARG A 6 -2.17 -30.95 27.66
C ARG A 6 -1.48 -30.51 26.38
N ARG A 7 -2.23 -30.10 25.35
CA ARG A 7 -1.69 -29.65 24.06
C ARG A 7 -0.89 -28.35 24.18
N VAL A 8 -1.36 -27.38 24.96
CA VAL A 8 -0.65 -26.11 25.20
C VAL A 8 0.67 -26.36 25.93
N ASN A 9 0.65 -27.22 26.96
CA ASN A 9 1.86 -27.58 27.69
C ASN A 9 2.87 -28.34 26.82
N GLU A 10 2.41 -29.16 25.88
CA GLU A 10 3.27 -29.85 24.91
C GLU A 10 3.95 -28.86 23.94
N MET A 11 3.20 -27.88 23.42
CA MET A 11 3.75 -26.82 22.57
C MET A 11 4.78 -25.96 23.29
N LEU A 12 4.51 -25.56 24.55
CA LEU A 12 5.44 -24.78 25.37
C LEU A 12 6.73 -25.55 25.70
N LYS A 13 6.63 -26.87 25.92
CA LYS A 13 7.81 -27.72 26.14
C LYS A 13 8.65 -27.87 24.87
N ALA A 14 7.99 -28.02 23.72
CA ALA A 14 8.67 -28.13 22.42
C ALA A 14 9.41 -26.83 22.06
N SER A 15 8.81 -25.66 22.31
CA SER A 15 9.47 -24.37 22.06
C SER A 15 10.67 -24.16 22.98
N ASN A 16 10.53 -24.44 24.28
CA ASN A 16 11.64 -24.27 25.22
C ASN A 16 12.81 -25.22 24.92
N ALA A 17 12.53 -26.46 24.49
CA ALA A 17 13.59 -27.39 24.08
C ALA A 17 14.33 -26.91 22.83
N ALA A 18 13.62 -26.31 21.86
CA ALA A 18 14.23 -25.76 20.65
C ALA A 18 15.07 -24.49 20.92
N THR A 19 14.76 -23.72 21.97
CA THR A 19 15.52 -22.52 22.36
C THR A 19 16.70 -22.86 23.26
N ALA A 20 16.58 -23.89 24.12
CA ALA A 20 17.62 -24.27 25.07
C ALA A 20 18.86 -24.92 24.43
N GLU A 21 18.76 -25.53 23.24
CA GLU A 21 19.93 -26.06 22.51
C GLU A 21 20.82 -24.97 21.87
N GLY A 22 20.46 -23.68 21.99
CA GLY A 22 21.19 -22.55 21.39
C GLY A 22 21.77 -21.53 22.36
N GLU A 23 21.71 -21.75 23.68
CA GLU A 23 21.97 -20.72 24.70
C GLU A 23 23.34 -20.81 25.42
N ASP A 24 24.25 -21.68 24.98
CA ASP A 24 25.56 -21.88 25.65
C ASP A 24 26.77 -21.19 24.98
N GLU A 25 26.58 -20.30 23.99
CA GLU A 25 27.73 -19.65 23.32
C GLU A 25 27.59 -18.15 23.00
N PHE A 26 26.77 -17.40 23.74
CA PHE A 26 26.80 -15.94 23.67
C PHE A 26 27.47 -15.36 24.92
N GLY A 27 28.81 -15.38 24.86
CA GLY A 27 29.68 -14.70 25.80
C GLY A 27 29.30 -13.23 25.94
N ASN A 28 28.87 -12.88 27.15
CA ASN A 28 29.10 -11.62 27.85
C ASN A 28 29.63 -10.44 26.99
N ASP A 29 28.75 -9.82 26.19
CA ASP A 29 28.89 -8.41 25.82
C ASP A 29 27.76 -7.62 26.48
N LYS A 30 27.89 -7.46 27.81
CA LYS A 30 27.06 -6.54 28.58
C LYS A 30 27.53 -5.12 28.33
N ASN A 31 27.28 -4.57 27.15
CA ASN A 31 27.23 -3.12 26.97
C ASN A 31 26.53 -2.63 25.70
N GLU A 32 25.68 -3.42 25.06
CA GLU A 32 24.81 -2.94 23.99
C GLU A 32 23.49 -2.40 24.56
N GLU A 33 23.58 -1.52 25.58
CA GLU A 33 22.43 -0.72 25.98
C GLU A 33 22.11 0.26 24.85
N TRP A 34 20.94 0.07 24.25
CA TRP A 34 20.46 0.83 23.12
C TRP A 34 20.51 2.34 23.39
N ALA A 35 21.39 3.05 22.68
CA ALA A 35 21.71 4.47 22.89
C ALA A 35 20.62 5.47 22.45
N GLY A 36 19.41 4.98 22.09
CA GLY A 36 18.31 5.79 21.59
C GLY A 36 18.55 6.37 20.19
N PHE A 37 17.55 7.08 19.67
CA PHE A 37 17.70 7.84 18.43
C PHE A 37 18.19 9.26 18.74
N PRO A 38 19.06 9.86 17.91
CA PRO A 38 19.46 11.26 18.08
C PRO A 38 18.26 12.20 17.89
N ASP A 39 18.14 13.21 18.75
CA ASP A 39 17.04 14.21 18.76
C ASP A 39 16.92 15.03 17.48
N ARG A 40 17.98 15.06 16.67
CA ARG A 40 17.96 15.70 15.36
C ARG A 40 18.11 14.60 14.31
N PRO A 41 17.11 14.42 13.43
CA PRO A 41 17.34 13.59 12.27
C PRO A 41 18.49 14.21 11.48
N GLU A 42 19.50 13.41 11.15
CA GLU A 42 20.48 13.74 10.12
C GLU A 42 19.72 13.77 8.78
N LEU A 43 19.00 14.86 8.56
CA LEU A 43 18.46 15.21 7.26
C LEU A 43 19.64 15.74 6.44
N ASP A 44 20.59 14.86 6.14
CA ASP A 44 21.25 15.00 4.85
C ASP A 44 20.10 14.99 3.85
N ILE A 45 20.07 16.01 2.99
CA ILE A 45 18.98 16.25 2.07
C ILE A 45 19.08 15.12 1.06
N VAL A 46 18.53 13.96 1.41
CA VAL A 46 18.35 12.84 0.50
C VAL A 46 17.50 13.43 -0.59
N ASP A 47 18.14 13.63 -1.74
CA ASP A 47 17.47 14.11 -2.92
C ASP A 47 16.48 13.01 -3.32
N HIS A 48 15.25 13.14 -2.83
CA HIS A 48 14.13 12.30 -3.20
C HIS A 48 13.65 12.61 -4.62
N GLU A 49 14.55 13.06 -5.52
CA GLU A 49 14.44 12.95 -6.97
C GLU A 49 14.32 11.46 -7.34
N GLU A 50 13.17 10.88 -6.99
CA GLU A 50 12.47 9.74 -7.55
C GLU A 50 13.34 8.80 -8.39
N GLU A 51 14.35 8.17 -7.78
CA GLU A 51 14.89 6.92 -8.30
C GLU A 51 13.77 5.89 -8.20
N TYR A 52 13.01 5.76 -9.28
CA TYR A 52 11.93 4.78 -9.46
C TYR A 52 12.41 3.40 -9.01
N ILE A 53 12.05 3.02 -7.79
CA ILE A 53 12.03 1.62 -7.37
C ILE A 53 10.82 1.05 -8.10
N ASP A 54 11.03 0.08 -9.00
CA ASP A 54 9.95 -0.59 -9.71
C ASP A 54 8.80 -0.96 -8.77
N GLU A 55 7.68 -0.22 -8.86
CA GLU A 55 6.44 -0.49 -8.13
C GLU A 55 5.86 -1.88 -8.48
N ASP A 56 6.34 -2.47 -9.59
CA ASP A 56 6.02 -3.83 -10.02
C ASP A 56 6.79 -4.92 -9.26
N ARG A 57 7.82 -4.59 -8.44
CA ARG A 57 8.56 -5.60 -7.66
C ARG A 57 7.93 -5.93 -6.32
N TYR A 58 7.14 -5.03 -5.73
CA TYR A 58 6.44 -5.29 -4.48
C TYR A 58 5.06 -4.61 -4.48
N THR A 59 4.00 -5.42 -4.46
CA THR A 59 2.66 -4.92 -4.13
C THR A 59 2.59 -4.64 -2.64
N THR A 60 2.13 -3.46 -2.23
CA THR A 60 1.88 -3.20 -0.81
C THR A 60 0.70 -4.04 -0.33
N VAL A 61 0.92 -4.87 0.70
CA VAL A 61 -0.15 -5.63 1.36
C VAL A 61 -0.68 -4.79 2.51
N THR A 62 -1.94 -4.38 2.44
CA THR A 62 -2.62 -3.69 3.54
C THR A 62 -3.20 -4.71 4.52
N ILE A 63 -2.85 -4.60 5.80
CA ILE A 63 -3.38 -5.46 6.86
C ILE A 63 -4.63 -4.78 7.44
N GLU A 64 -5.81 -5.34 7.18
CA GLU A 64 -7.06 -4.93 7.82
C GLU A 64 -7.35 -5.84 9.02
N THR A 65 -7.82 -5.27 10.14
CA THR A 65 -8.27 -6.04 11.29
C THR A 65 -9.68 -6.59 11.03
N VAL A 66 -9.89 -7.88 11.29
CA VAL A 66 -11.18 -8.56 11.15
C VAL A 66 -11.49 -9.37 12.41
N SER A 67 -12.75 -9.35 12.85
CA SER A 67 -13.24 -10.20 13.93
C SER A 67 -13.75 -11.53 13.38
N VAL A 68 -13.35 -12.63 14.03
CA VAL A 68 -13.75 -13.99 13.66
C VAL A 68 -14.89 -14.46 14.56
N SER A 69 -16.06 -14.74 13.98
CA SER A 69 -17.23 -15.29 14.68
C SER A 69 -17.68 -16.60 14.03
N ARG A 70 -18.54 -17.36 14.71
CA ARG A 70 -19.13 -18.61 14.16
C ARG A 70 -19.89 -18.38 12.84
N ASP A 71 -20.32 -17.15 12.61
CA ASP A 71 -21.05 -16.69 11.43
C ASP A 71 -20.13 -16.14 10.31
N GLY A 72 -18.82 -15.99 10.56
CA GLY A 72 -17.84 -15.57 9.56
C GLY A 72 -16.89 -14.46 10.02
N LEU A 73 -16.32 -13.75 9.03
CA LEU A 73 -15.39 -12.63 9.21
C LEU A 73 -16.17 -11.31 9.11
N SER A 74 -16.13 -10.49 10.16
CA SER A 74 -16.72 -9.15 10.16
C SER A 74 -15.66 -8.07 10.40
N LYS A 75 -15.86 -6.88 9.82
CA LYS A 75 -15.00 -5.72 10.09
C LYS A 75 -15.41 -5.12 11.45
N PRO A 76 -14.50 -4.96 12.42
CA PRO A 76 -14.84 -4.34 13.69
C PRO A 76 -15.19 -2.86 13.45
N GLU A 77 -16.30 -2.41 14.02
CA GLU A 77 -16.67 -0.99 14.02
C GLU A 77 -15.61 -0.22 14.82
N PRO A 78 -15.00 0.85 14.27
CA PRO A 78 -14.13 1.70 15.07
C PRO A 78 -14.96 2.27 16.22
N PRO A 79 -14.38 2.47 17.43
CA PRO A 79 -15.12 3.05 18.53
C PRO A 79 -15.53 4.48 18.16
N SER A 80 -16.75 4.64 17.67
CA SER A 80 -17.42 5.94 17.62
C SER A 80 -17.73 6.30 19.06
N GLU A 81 -17.13 7.38 19.55
CA GLU A 81 -17.73 8.10 20.68
C GLU A 81 -19.20 8.40 20.30
N GLU A 82 -20.10 8.14 21.24
CA GLU A 82 -21.56 8.27 21.15
C GLU A 82 -22.32 7.14 20.43
N GLY A 83 -22.72 6.15 21.25
CA GLY A 83 -24.14 6.01 21.59
C GLY A 83 -25.04 5.24 20.62
N GLU A 84 -25.41 4.03 21.05
CA GLU A 84 -26.71 3.36 20.81
C GLU A 84 -27.42 3.58 19.46
N SER A 85 -27.50 2.51 18.66
CA SER A 85 -28.74 1.71 18.51
C SER A 85 -28.99 1.18 17.09
N LYS A 86 -29.48 -0.07 17.07
CA LYS A 86 -30.33 -0.74 16.07
C LYS A 86 -29.68 -1.27 14.79
N TYR A 87 -29.46 -2.59 14.86
CA TYR A 87 -29.86 -3.57 13.84
C TYR A 87 -31.03 -3.09 12.96
N LYS A 88 -30.84 -3.07 11.65
CA LYS A 88 -31.91 -3.40 10.68
C LYS A 88 -31.33 -3.75 9.31
N ASP A 89 -31.80 -4.90 8.85
CA ASP A 89 -31.60 -5.59 7.60
C ASP A 89 -31.87 -4.78 6.32
N GLU A 90 -31.17 -5.23 5.27
CA GLU A 90 -31.61 -5.55 3.90
C GLU A 90 -32.36 -4.53 3.02
N ASP A 91 -31.77 -4.38 1.82
CA ASP A 91 -32.40 -4.34 0.49
C ASP A 91 -33.62 -3.44 0.22
N ASN A 92 -33.41 -2.39 -0.61
CA ASN A 92 -34.26 -2.19 -1.80
C ASN A 92 -33.63 -1.23 -2.85
N ILE A 93 -33.17 -1.85 -3.93
CA ILE A 93 -33.37 -1.56 -5.37
C ILE A 93 -34.27 -0.35 -5.76
N LYS A 94 -33.79 0.39 -6.80
CA LYS A 94 -34.51 1.30 -7.75
C LYS A 94 -34.96 2.65 -7.17
N GLU A 95 -35.00 3.77 -7.90
CA GLU A 95 -35.03 4.02 -9.33
C GLU A 95 -34.60 5.49 -9.59
N GLU A 96 -34.47 5.81 -10.88
CA GLU A 96 -34.07 7.06 -11.50
C GLU A 96 -34.72 8.34 -10.92
N ASP A 97 -33.94 9.43 -10.85
CA ASP A 97 -34.51 10.74 -11.10
C ASP A 97 -33.58 11.62 -11.96
N LYS A 98 -34.14 12.03 -13.11
CA LYS A 98 -33.52 12.91 -14.10
C LYS A 98 -33.89 14.34 -13.73
N GLU A 99 -32.90 15.12 -13.32
CA GLU A 99 -33.02 16.58 -13.39
C GLU A 99 -31.88 17.20 -14.19
N GLU A 100 -32.31 17.86 -15.26
CA GLU A 100 -31.54 18.59 -16.24
C GLU A 100 -30.78 19.76 -15.61
N LYS A 101 -29.46 19.63 -15.48
CA LYS A 101 -28.58 20.80 -15.33
C LYS A 101 -27.82 21.01 -16.64
N LYS A 102 -28.20 22.08 -17.33
CA LYS A 102 -27.50 22.65 -18.50
C LYS A 102 -26.07 23.05 -18.08
N GLN A 103 -25.15 22.10 -18.13
CA GLN A 103 -23.74 22.29 -17.85
C GLN A 103 -23.09 22.95 -19.06
N SER A 104 -22.43 24.09 -18.84
CA SER A 104 -21.56 24.74 -19.81
C SER A 104 -20.55 23.74 -20.36
N ARG A 105 -20.60 23.47 -21.66
CA ARG A 105 -19.72 22.50 -22.33
C ARG A 105 -18.30 23.06 -22.35
N LYS A 106 -17.51 22.75 -21.32
CA LYS A 106 -16.05 22.90 -21.35
C LYS A 106 -15.51 22.11 -22.56
N PRO A 107 -14.52 22.64 -23.31
CA PRO A 107 -13.95 21.91 -24.43
C PRO A 107 -13.40 20.57 -23.93
N VAL A 108 -13.74 19.50 -24.65
CA VAL A 108 -13.30 18.14 -24.31
C VAL A 108 -11.79 18.10 -24.39
N LYS A 109 -11.14 17.86 -23.25
CA LYS A 109 -9.68 17.69 -23.20
C LYS A 109 -9.31 16.48 -24.08
N PRO A 110 -8.29 16.58 -24.94
CA PRO A 110 -7.87 15.45 -25.75
C PRO A 110 -7.44 14.29 -24.83
N LYS A 111 -7.82 13.07 -25.19
CA LYS A 111 -7.41 11.87 -24.46
C LYS A 111 -5.88 11.82 -24.44
N LYS A 112 -5.30 11.52 -23.27
CA LYS A 112 -3.88 11.24 -23.14
C LYS A 112 -3.54 10.10 -24.11
N LYS A 113 -2.51 10.30 -24.94
CA LYS A 113 -2.02 9.22 -25.80
C LYS A 113 -1.49 8.13 -24.88
N GLN A 114 -1.99 6.91 -25.05
CA GLN A 114 -1.41 5.75 -24.39
C GLN A 114 0.03 5.63 -24.88
N PHE A 115 0.99 5.67 -23.96
CA PHE A 115 2.37 5.42 -24.30
C PHE A 115 2.45 3.99 -24.83
N ARG A 116 2.93 3.86 -26.07
CA ARG A 116 3.33 2.58 -26.63
C ARG A 116 4.83 2.66 -26.83
N TYR A 117 5.51 1.55 -26.59
CA TYR A 117 6.92 1.45 -26.94
C TYR A 117 7.02 1.43 -28.46
N GLU A 118 7.22 2.60 -29.04
CA GLU A 118 7.79 2.71 -30.38
C GLU A 118 9.16 2.04 -30.35
N SER A 119 9.44 1.23 -31.37
CA SER A 119 10.78 0.67 -31.57
C SER A 119 11.82 1.79 -31.69
N LYS A 120 13.09 1.48 -31.41
CA LYS A 120 14.20 2.47 -31.48
C LYS A 120 14.24 3.19 -32.83
N SER A 121 13.98 2.46 -33.92
CA SER A 121 13.90 3.01 -35.28
C SER A 121 12.74 3.99 -35.48
N GLU A 122 11.56 3.67 -34.96
CA GLU A 122 10.39 4.56 -35.05
C GLU A 122 10.60 5.85 -34.26
N ARG A 123 11.17 5.73 -33.05
CA ARG A 123 11.53 6.87 -32.19
C ARG A 123 12.51 7.82 -32.88
N ASP A 124 13.53 7.29 -33.55
CA ASP A 124 14.52 8.09 -34.26
C ASP A 124 13.90 8.84 -35.46
N LEU A 125 12.97 8.22 -36.17
CA LEU A 125 12.26 8.86 -37.28
C LEU A 125 11.35 9.99 -36.79
N GLU A 126 10.58 9.78 -35.72
CA GLU A 126 9.72 10.81 -35.15
C GLU A 126 10.54 11.97 -34.55
N ASN A 127 11.66 11.68 -33.88
CA ASN A 127 12.59 12.70 -33.38
C ASN A 127 13.14 13.59 -34.50
N ARG A 128 13.55 13.00 -35.64
CA ARG A 128 14.01 13.76 -36.81
C ARG A 128 12.89 14.65 -37.36
N LYS A 129 11.67 14.13 -37.46
CA LYS A 129 10.49 14.86 -37.95
C LYS A 129 10.13 16.03 -37.03
N GLN A 130 10.16 15.84 -35.72
CA GLN A 130 9.91 16.89 -34.74
C GLN A 130 10.99 17.98 -34.79
N ARG A 131 12.27 17.61 -34.88
CA ARG A 131 13.38 18.57 -35.05
C ARG A 131 13.21 19.41 -36.31
N ALA A 132 12.82 18.81 -37.44
CA ALA A 132 12.57 19.54 -38.69
C ALA A 132 11.40 20.53 -38.55
N ARG A 133 10.27 20.10 -37.96
CA ARG A 133 9.10 20.96 -37.68
C ARG A 133 9.46 22.15 -36.79
N ASN A 134 10.22 21.91 -35.72
CA ASN A 134 10.65 22.97 -34.80
C ASN A 134 11.62 23.95 -35.47
N LYS A 135 12.54 23.46 -36.31
CA LYS A 135 13.43 24.31 -37.09
C LYS A 135 12.66 25.18 -38.09
N ALA A 136 11.62 24.65 -38.74
CA ALA A 136 10.78 25.42 -39.65
C ALA A 136 10.00 26.53 -38.92
N LYS A 137 9.37 26.20 -37.78
CA LYS A 137 8.65 27.16 -36.94
C LYS A 137 9.53 28.28 -36.35
N ARG A 138 10.82 28.03 -36.16
CA ARG A 138 11.78 29.05 -35.71
C ARG A 138 12.20 30.02 -36.83
N ARG A 139 11.91 29.69 -38.09
CA ARG A 139 12.26 30.52 -39.25
C ARG A 139 11.10 31.37 -39.76
N THR A 140 9.89 31.13 -39.27
CA THR A 140 8.67 31.94 -39.46
C THR A 140 8.48 32.86 -38.26
#